data_AF-A0ABD1CN90-F1
#
_entry.id   AF-A0ABD1CN90-F1
#
_cell.length_a   1.000
_cell.length_b   1.000
_cell.length_c   1.000
_cell.angle_alpha   90.00
_cell.angle_beta   90.00
_cell.angle_gamma   90.00
#
_symmetry.space_group_name_H-M   'P 1'
#
loop_
_entity.id
_entity.type
_entity.pdbx_description
1 polymer ?
#
loop_
_entity_poly.entity_id
_entity_poly.type
_entity_poly.pdbx_seq_one_letter_code
_entity_poly.pdbx_strand_id
1 'polypeptide(L)' 'VHFKCSGSNKPPPSVEESHVDPHSGVHFQEVTATVSRDLVYEYFGKPPFKCECHAWSPRGKTVSQPASIVVACLFGRF' A
#
# COMPACT_ATOMS: atom_id res chain seq x y z
N VAL A 1 -3.60 10.59 -2.35
CA VAL A 1 -2.34 9.81 -2.09
C VAL A 1 -2.18 8.72 -3.17
N HIS A 2 -1.00 8.12 -3.41
CA HIS A 2 -0.85 7.03 -4.41
C HIS A 2 -0.01 5.87 -3.90
N PHE A 3 -0.53 4.65 -4.05
CA PHE A 3 0.19 3.41 -3.74
C PHE A 3 0.96 2.91 -4.96
N LYS A 4 2.26 2.69 -4.78
CA LYS A 4 3.12 2.06 -5.78
C LYS A 4 3.54 0.69 -5.26
N CYS A 5 3.07 -0.37 -5.91
CA CYS A 5 3.47 -1.74 -5.61
C CYS A 5 4.37 -2.31 -6.71
N SER A 6 5.32 -3.14 -6.30
CA SER A 6 6.33 -3.72 -7.19
C SER A 6 5.70 -4.73 -8.14
N GLY A 7 5.60 -4.37 -9.42
CA GLY A 7 5.14 -5.22 -10.53
C GLY A 7 3.67 -5.58 -10.58
N SER A 8 2.82 -4.83 -9.89
CA SER A 8 1.42 -4.80 -10.26
C SER A 8 1.22 -3.77 -11.36
N ASN A 9 0.81 -4.22 -12.55
CA ASN A 9 0.42 -3.33 -13.65
C ASN A 9 -0.95 -2.66 -13.40
N LYS A 10 -1.71 -3.21 -12.45
CA LYS A 10 -2.99 -2.67 -12.00
C LYS A 10 -2.82 -2.13 -10.57
N PRO A 11 -3.20 -0.89 -10.27
CA PRO A 11 -3.21 -0.42 -8.90
C PRO A 11 -4.15 -1.32 -8.08
N PRO A 12 -3.77 -1.72 -6.85
CA PRO A 12 -4.67 -2.46 -5.98
C PRO A 12 -5.95 -1.62 -5.74
N PRO A 13 -7.11 -2.27 -5.55
CA PRO A 13 -8.32 -1.57 -5.15
C PRO A 13 -8.01 -0.78 -3.88
N SER A 14 -8.22 0.54 -3.97
CA SER A 14 -7.94 1.47 -2.88
C SER A 14 -9.20 2.24 -2.51
N VAL A 15 -9.41 2.40 -1.21
CA VAL A 15 -10.47 3.19 -0.62
C VAL A 15 -9.82 4.42 -0.01
N GLU A 16 -10.23 5.60 -0.44
CA GLU A 16 -9.74 6.88 0.08
C GLU A 16 -10.85 7.49 0.95
N GLU A 17 -10.54 7.70 2.23
CA GLU A 17 -11.39 8.38 3.19
C GLU A 17 -10.70 9.68 3.62
N SER A 18 -11.45 10.76 3.67
CA SER A 18 -10.93 12.06 4.09
C SER A 18 -11.70 12.54 5.31
N HIS A 19 -10.98 12.85 6.37
CA HIS A 19 -11.54 13.35 7.62
C HIS A 19 -10.85 14.67 7.98
N VAL A 20 -11.62 15.62 8.50
CA VAL A 20 -11.07 16.87 9.03
C VAL A 20 -11.25 16.81 10.53
N ASP A 21 -10.15 16.84 11.27
CA ASP A 21 -10.23 16.85 12.72
C ASP A 21 -10.83 18.19 13.20
N PRO A 22 -11.97 18.18 13.90
CA PRO A 22 -12.71 19.39 14.24
C PRO A 22 -12.03 20.27 15.30
N HIS A 23 -11.07 19.72 16.06
CA HIS A 23 -10.36 20.48 17.10
C HIS A 23 -9.08 21.15 16.58
N SER A 24 -8.40 20.55 15.59
CA SER A 24 -7.14 21.05 15.03
C SER A 24 -7.29 21.66 13.63
N GLY A 25 -8.38 21.37 12.92
CA GLY A 25 -8.58 21.75 11.52
C GLY A 25 -7.64 21.02 10.55
N VAL A 26 -6.93 19.98 11.01
CA VAL A 26 -6.01 19.22 10.17
C VAL A 26 -6.81 18.26 9.27
N HIS A 27 -6.52 18.33 7.98
CA HIS A 27 -7.06 17.39 6.99
C HIS A 27 -6.26 16.09 7.01
N PHE A 28 -6.92 15.00 7.39
CA PHE A 28 -6.41 13.65 7.31
C PHE A 28 -6.99 12.97 6.07
N GLN A 29 -6.12 12.32 5.30
CA GLN A 29 -6.49 11.49 4.18
C GLN A 29 -5.96 10.07 4.43
N GLU A 30 -6.87 9.14 4.65
CA GLU A 30 -6.57 7.73 4.87
C GLU A 30 -6.84 6.97 3.58
N VAL A 31 -5.84 6.24 3.08
CA VAL A 31 -5.99 5.42 1.88
C VAL A 31 -5.66 3.99 2.23
N THR A 32 -6.64 3.11 2.05
CA THR A 32 -6.51 1.67 2.33
C THR A 32 -6.45 0.92 1.01
N ALA A 33 -5.35 0.22 0.74
CA ALA A 33 -5.18 -0.61 -0.44
C ALA A 33 -5.32 -2.11 -0.10
N THR A 34 -6.22 -2.83 -0.77
CA THR A 34 -6.38 -4.28 -0.58
C THR A 34 -5.50 -5.05 -1.57
N VAL A 35 -4.52 -5.78 -1.05
CA VAL A 35 -3.64 -6.63 -1.87
C VAL A 35 -4.13 -8.07 -1.79
N SER A 36 -4.74 -8.57 -2.87
CA SER A 36 -5.14 -9.96 -3.01
C SER A 36 -3.94 -10.88 -3.31
N ARG A 37 -4.11 -12.17 -3.01
CA ARG A 37 -3.10 -13.21 -3.30
C ARG A 37 -2.79 -13.28 -4.80
N ASP A 38 -3.79 -13.11 -5.65
CA ASP A 38 -3.65 -13.13 -7.12
C ASP A 38 -2.67 -12.05 -7.61
N LEU A 39 -2.75 -10.83 -7.07
CA LEU A 39 -1.83 -9.73 -7.41
C LEU A 39 -0.36 -10.05 -7.08
N VAL A 40 -0.13 -10.87 -6.04
CA VAL A 40 1.20 -11.30 -5.60
C VAL A 40 1.68 -12.55 -6.37
N TYR A 41 0.76 -13.43 -6.77
CA TYR A 41 1.07 -14.63 -7.56
C TYR A 41 1.30 -14.32 -9.04
N GLU A 42 0.53 -13.39 -9.61
CA GLU A 42 0.73 -12.87 -10.97
C GLU A 42 1.99 -12.00 -11.09
N TYR A 43 2.59 -11.61 -9.96
CA TYR A 43 3.89 -10.95 -9.96
C TYR A 43 4.99 -11.96 -10.34
N PHE A 44 5.30 -12.03 -11.63
CA PHE A 44 6.45 -12.76 -12.18
C PHE A 44 7.81 -12.14 -11.81
N GLY A 45 7.87 -11.22 -10.84
CA GLY A 45 9.10 -10.56 -10.42
C GLY A 45 9.81 -11.26 -9.27
N LYS A 46 10.93 -10.67 -8.82
CA LYS A 46 11.72 -11.21 -7.69
C LYS A 46 11.00 -10.93 -6.37
N PRO A 47 10.55 -11.95 -5.61
CA PRO A 47 10.02 -11.72 -4.28
C PRO A 47 11.10 -11.08 -3.38
N PRO A 48 10.72 -10.24 -2.40
CA PRO A 48 9.35 -10.00 -1.91
C PRO A 48 8.59 -8.88 -2.66
N PHE A 49 7.26 -8.98 -2.69
CA PHE A 49 6.38 -7.95 -3.23
C PHE A 49 6.36 -6.75 -2.28
N LYS A 50 6.80 -5.58 -2.74
CA LYS A 50 6.90 -4.36 -1.92
C LYS A 50 5.91 -3.30 -2.36
N CYS A 51 5.21 -2.68 -1.41
CA CYS A 51 4.34 -1.54 -1.63
C CYS A 51 4.82 -0.31 -0.86
N GLU A 52 4.79 0.84 -1.53
CA GLU A 52 5.15 2.15 -0.99
C GLU A 52 3.98 3.11 -1.17
N CYS A 53 3.72 3.92 -0.15
CA CYS A 53 2.73 4.98 -0.20
C CYS A 53 3.44 6.31 -0.50
N HIS A 54 3.04 6.95 -1.60
CA HIS A 54 3.50 8.27 -1.97
C HIS A 54 2.41 9.30 -1.65
N ALA A 55 2.70 10.16 -0.68
CA ALA A 55 1.85 11.29 -0.33
C ALA A 55 2.41 12.58 -0.94
N TRP A 56 1.53 13.43 -1.47
CA TRP A 56 1.88 14.76 -1.95
C TRP A 56 1.21 15.80 -1.07
N SER A 57 1.99 16.80 -0.67
CA SER A 57 1.55 17.99 0.02
C SER A 57 2.10 19.22 -0.70
N PRO A 58 1.60 20.43 -0.42
CA PRO A 58 2.18 21.67 -0.96
C PRO A 58 3.67 21.84 -0.62
N ARG A 59 4.15 21.20 0.46
CA ARG A 59 5.55 21.21 0.91
C ARG A 59 6.43 20.21 0.17
N GLY A 60 5.85 19.33 -0.65
CA GLY A 60 6.56 18.33 -1.43
C GLY A 60 5.97 16.94 -1.31
N LYS A 61 6.74 15.96 -1.80
CA LYS A 61 6.39 14.54 -1.83
C LYS A 61 7.06 13.81 -0.67
N THR A 62 6.28 13.03 0.08
CA THR A 62 6.77 12.15 1.15
C THR A 62 6.49 10.71 0.76
N VAL A 63 7.42 9.81 1.07
CA VAL A 63 7.29 8.38 0.77
C VAL A 63 7.29 7.62 2.10
N SER A 64 6.35 6.69 2.26
CA SER A 64 6.29 5.82 3.43
C SER A 64 7.41 4.78 3.42
N GLN A 65 7.56 4.06 4.53
CA GLN A 65 8.39 2.86 4.55
C GLN A 65 7.80 1.80 3.61
N PRO A 66 8.66 1.00 2.93
CA PRO A 66 8.21 -0.06 2.04
C PRO A 66 7.66 -1.25 2.84
N ALA A 67 6.40 -1.59 2.63
CA ALA A 67 5.77 -2.77 3.20
C ALA A 67 6.07 -4.00 2.33
N SER A 68 6.65 -5.04 2.91
CA SER A 68 6.95 -6.30 2.22
C SER A 68 5.86 -7.32 2.49
N ILE A 69 5.21 -7.78 1.41
CA ILE A 69 4.11 -8.74 1.42
C ILE A 69 4.67 -10.07 0.94
N VAL A 70 4.55 -11.07 1.79
CA VAL A 70 4.99 -12.44 1.51
C VAL A 70 3.83 -13.39 1.72
N VAL A 71 3.71 -14.38 0.84
CA VAL A 71 2.74 -15.44 1.00
C VAL A 71 3.23 -16.33 2.13
N ALA A 72 2.55 -16.27 3.28
CA ALA A 72 2.85 -17.18 4.38
C ALA A 72 2.56 -18.61 3.94
N CYS A 73 3.56 -19.48 4.02
CA CYS A 73 3.41 -20.91 3.81
C CYS A 73 3.51 -21.61 5.18
N LEU A 74 2.43 -22.29 5.59
CA LEU A 74 2.48 -23.18 6.74
C LEU A 74 3.09 -24.51 6.29
N PHE A 75 4.43 -24.59 6.25
CA PHE A 75 5.07 -25.90 6.33
C PHE A 75 4.93 -26.35 7.78
N GLY A 76 3.89 -27.15 8.04
CA GLY A 76 3.64 -27.76 9.34
C GLY A 76 4.88 -28.52 9.77
N ARG A 77 5.53 -28.05 10.83
CA ARG A 77 6.34 -28.91 11.69
C ARG A 77 5.37 -29.78 12.48
N PHE A 78 5.05 -30.95 11.92
CA PHE A 78 4.59 -32.10 12.68
C PHE A 78 5.77 -33.02 12.95
#